data_AF-A0A814Y055-F1
#
_entry.id   AF-A0A814Y055-F1
#
_cell.length_a   1.000
_cell.length_b   1.000
_cell.length_c   1.000
_cell.angle_alpha   90.00
_cell.angle_beta   90.00
_cell.angle_gamma   90.00
#
_symmetry.space_group_name_H-M   'P 1'
#
loop_
_entity.id
_entity.type
_entity.pdbx_description
1 polymer ?
#
loop_
_entity_poly.entity_id
_entity_poly.type
_entity_poly.pdbx_seq_one_letter_code
_entity_poly.pdbx_strand_id
1 'polypeptide(L)'
;MSDEDNNAMGPVMDATPEIQALAERPEIKEAAIDALHKKHRENRIHHFTEKHRETHLINWQVTQYAEEQVAYGINYFMNVSIGDGLFIHI
;
A
#
# COMPACT_ATOMS: atom_id res chain seq x y z
N MET A 1 5.81 -5.09 -17.66
CA MET A 1 6.39 -5.95 -16.60
C MET A 1 7.75 -5.35 -16.33
N SER A 2 7.98 -4.81 -15.13
CA SER A 2 9.31 -4.33 -14.77
C SER A 2 10.18 -5.53 -14.41
N ASP A 3 11.43 -5.49 -14.83
CA ASP A 3 12.43 -6.55 -14.71
C ASP A 3 13.08 -6.39 -13.33
N GLU A 4 12.98 -7.40 -12.45
CA GLU A 4 13.46 -7.32 -11.07
C GLU A 4 14.96 -7.01 -11.00
N ASP A 5 15.72 -7.37 -12.03
CA ASP A 5 17.16 -7.12 -12.16
C ASP A 5 17.50 -5.70 -12.69
N ASN A 6 16.52 -4.95 -13.20
CA ASN A 6 16.69 -3.60 -13.76
C ASN A 6 15.73 -2.56 -13.16
N ASN A 7 15.14 -2.83 -11.99
CA ASN A 7 14.35 -1.83 -11.29
C ASN A 7 15.28 -0.77 -10.69
N ALA A 8 15.13 0.48 -11.14
CA ALA A 8 15.84 1.63 -10.60
C ALA A 8 15.16 2.14 -9.31
N MET A 9 14.69 1.21 -8.48
CA MET A 9 14.09 1.53 -7.20
C MET A 9 15.17 2.06 -6.27
N GLY A 10 14.95 3.25 -5.73
CA GLY A 10 15.80 3.87 -4.73
C GLY A 10 15.82 3.08 -3.42
N PRO A 11 16.65 3.49 -2.46
CA PRO A 11 16.72 2.84 -1.16
C PRO A 11 15.37 2.91 -0.44
N VAL A 12 15.06 1.88 0.33
CA VAL A 12 13.91 1.89 1.24
C VAL A 12 14.22 2.86 2.38
N MET A 13 13.29 3.78 2.62
CA MET A 13 13.35 4.81 3.66
C MET A 13 12.16 4.67 4.61
N ASP A 14 12.34 5.16 5.84
CA ASP A 14 11.23 5.24 6.81
C ASP A 14 10.20 6.28 6.35
N ALA A 15 8.92 6.02 6.64
CA ALA A 15 7.84 6.91 6.23
C ALA A 15 7.99 8.32 6.81
N THR A 16 7.86 9.32 5.95
CA THR A 16 7.79 10.73 6.35
C THR A 16 6.33 11.19 6.47
N PRO A 17 6.04 12.28 7.19
CA PRO A 17 4.68 12.85 7.25
C PRO A 17 4.10 13.20 5.88
N GLU A 18 4.94 13.58 4.92
CA GLU A 18 4.51 13.91 3.55
C GLU A 18 4.05 12.66 2.79
N ILE A 19 4.79 11.55 2.93
CA ILE A 19 4.43 10.27 2.31
C ILE A 19 3.18 9.68 2.97
N GLN A 20 3.07 9.79 4.30
CA GLN A 20 1.84 9.41 5.00
C GLN A 20 0.64 10.20 4.46
N ALA A 21 0.76 11.53 4.33
CA ALA A 21 -0.31 12.37 3.81
C ALA A 21 -0.64 12.07 2.34
N LEU A 22 0.34 11.68 1.53
CA LEU A 22 0.13 11.20 0.16
C LEU A 22 -0.69 9.91 0.17
N ALA A 23 -0.29 8.93 0.98
CA ALA A 23 -0.98 7.64 1.08
C ALA A 23 -2.38 7.73 1.71
N GLU A 24 -2.64 8.76 2.53
CA GLU A 24 -3.95 8.99 3.16
C GLU A 24 -5.01 9.55 2.20
N ARG A 25 -4.60 10.00 1.01
CA ARG A 25 -5.55 10.51 0.01
C ARG A 25 -6.60 9.44 -0.33
N PRO A 26 -7.90 9.79 -0.34
CA PRO A 26 -8.97 8.81 -0.55
C PRO A 26 -8.80 7.99 -1.84
N GLU A 27 -8.30 8.60 -2.91
CA GLU A 27 -8.05 7.94 -4.19
C GLU A 27 -6.98 6.84 -4.13
N ILE A 28 -6.10 6.86 -3.12
CA ILE A 28 -5.08 5.82 -2.88
C ILE A 28 -5.58 4.87 -1.80
N LYS A 29 -5.93 5.41 -0.64
CA LYS A 29 -6.30 4.64 0.55
C LYS A 29 -7.53 3.77 0.32
N GLU A 30 -8.62 4.36 -0.16
CA GLU A 30 -9.85 3.59 -0.38
C GLU A 30 -9.69 2.64 -1.56
N ALA A 31 -9.03 3.06 -2.64
CA ALA A 31 -8.78 2.20 -3.79
C ALA A 31 -7.95 0.97 -3.42
N ALA A 32 -6.93 1.11 -2.57
CA ALA A 32 -6.09 0.01 -2.10
C ALA A 32 -6.87 -0.97 -1.23
N ILE A 33 -7.66 -0.46 -0.27
CA ILE A 33 -8.50 -1.31 0.59
C ILE A 33 -9.60 -2.01 -0.22
N ASP A 34 -10.25 -1.30 -1.14
CA ASP A 34 -11.29 -1.90 -1.98
C ASP A 34 -10.70 -2.96 -2.93
N ALA A 35 -9.51 -2.73 -3.48
CA ALA A 35 -8.80 -3.71 -4.29
C ALA A 35 -8.41 -4.95 -3.47
N LEU A 36 -7.94 -4.76 -2.23
CA LEU A 36 -7.66 -5.84 -1.29
C LEU A 36 -8.91 -6.67 -1.02
N HIS A 37 -10.01 -6.03 -0.62
CA HIS A 37 -11.28 -6.71 -0.34
C HIS A 37 -11.83 -7.42 -1.58
N LYS A 38 -11.73 -6.82 -2.77
CA LYS A 38 -12.13 -7.46 -4.03
C LYS A 38 -11.30 -8.71 -4.33
N LYS A 39 -9.98 -8.64 -4.16
CA LYS A 39 -9.06 -9.77 -4.42
C LYS A 39 -9.28 -10.93 -3.43
N HIS A 40 -9.63 -10.61 -2.19
CA HIS A 40 -9.83 -11.62 -1.14
C HIS A 40 -11.27 -12.07 -0.97
N ARG A 41 -12.26 -11.43 -1.61
CA ARG A 41 -13.67 -11.85 -1.61
C ARG A 41 -13.87 -13.30 -2.05
N GLU A 42 -12.98 -13.83 -2.90
CA GLU A 42 -13.04 -15.21 -3.42
C GLU A 42 -12.14 -16.20 -2.63
N ASN A 43 -11.30 -15.69 -1.72
CA ASN A 43 -10.23 -16.48 -1.12
C ASN A 43 -10.64 -16.99 0.28
N ARG A 44 -10.79 -18.31 0.43
CA ARG A 44 -11.18 -18.98 1.68
C ARG A 44 -10.14 -18.90 2.82
N ILE A 45 -8.96 -18.34 2.54
CA ILE A 45 -7.79 -18.37 3.44
C ILE A 45 -7.70 -17.12 4.32
N HIS A 46 -8.13 -15.96 3.82
CA HIS A 46 -8.07 -14.71 4.56
C HIS A 46 -9.48 -14.16 4.72
N HIS A 47 -9.96 -14.09 5.96
CA HIS A 47 -11.31 -13.66 6.31
C HIS A 47 -11.48 -12.13 6.16
N PHE A 48 -11.09 -11.53 5.03
CA PHE A 48 -11.33 -10.12 4.73
C PHE A 48 -12.81 -9.91 4.43
N THR A 49 -13.62 -9.81 5.49
CA THR A 49 -15.04 -9.45 5.38
C THR A 49 -15.19 -7.93 5.31
N GLU A 50 -16.33 -7.44 4.80
CA GLU A 50 -16.64 -6.00 4.79
C GLU A 50 -16.54 -5.34 6.17
N LYS A 51 -16.73 -6.12 7.26
CA LYS A 51 -16.57 -5.63 8.64
C LYS A 51 -15.14 -5.24 8.99
N HIS A 52 -14.14 -5.80 8.30
CA HIS A 52 -12.74 -5.46 8.53
C HIS A 52 -12.30 -4.22 7.74
N ARG A 53 -13.12 -3.73 6.79
CA ARG A 53 -12.80 -2.57 5.95
C ARG A 53 -12.52 -1.33 6.81
N GLU A 54 -13.42 -1.03 7.74
CA GLU A 54 -13.26 0.11 8.66
C GLU A 54 -12.02 -0.04 9.54
N THR A 55 -11.76 -1.25 10.05
CA THR A 55 -10.57 -1.54 10.84
C THR A 55 -9.28 -1.30 10.06
N HIS A 56 -9.23 -1.68 8.78
CA HIS A 56 -8.07 -1.43 7.92
C HIS A 56 -7.87 0.05 7.60
N LEU A 57 -8.96 0.80 7.40
CA LEU A 57 -8.90 2.25 7.21
C LEU A 57 -8.40 2.99 8.46
N ILE A 58 -8.82 2.54 9.66
CA ILE A 58 -8.39 3.15 10.93
C ILE A 58 -6.90 2.87 11.19
N ASN A 59 -6.44 1.63 10.93
CA ASN A 59 -5.07 1.23 11.20
C ASN A 59 -4.08 1.58 10.07
N TRP A 60 -4.53 2.32 9.05
CA TRP A 60 -3.72 2.68 7.89
C TRP A 60 -2.52 3.55 8.28
N GLN A 61 -1.33 2.96 8.20
CA GLN A 61 -0.08 3.64 8.51
C GLN A 61 1.03 3.20 7.56
N VAL A 62 1.62 4.14 6.84
CA VAL A 62 2.82 3.88 6.05
C VAL A 62 4.00 3.71 7.00
N THR A 63 4.72 2.60 6.87
CA THR A 63 5.91 2.33 7.69
C THR A 63 7.18 2.66 6.93
N GLN A 64 7.22 2.30 5.64
CA GLN A 64 8.38 2.46 4.79
C GLN A 64 7.96 2.80 3.37
N TYR A 65 8.84 3.43 2.62
CA TYR A 65 8.63 3.70 1.21
C TYR A 65 9.94 3.68 0.41
N ALA A 66 9.82 3.52 -0.90
CA ALA A 66 10.88 3.69 -1.87
C ALA A 66 10.36 4.46 -3.09
N GLU A 67 11.25 5.12 -3.80
CA GLU A 67 10.93 5.91 -4.98
C GLU A 67 11.62 5.33 -6.21
N GLU A 68 10.96 5.35 -7.36
CA GLU A 68 11.56 5.00 -8.64
C GLU A 68 11.29 6.12 -9.64
N GLN A 69 12.36 6.64 -10.24
CA GLN A 69 12.26 7.61 -11.32
C GLN A 69 11.86 6.88 -12.61
N VAL A 70 10.74 7.27 -13.20
CA VAL A 70 10.24 6.75 -14.48
C VAL A 70 10.12 7.87 -15.50
N ALA A 71 9.96 7.52 -16.78
CA ALA A 71 9.96 8.48 -17.89
C ALA A 71 8.95 9.63 -17.75
N TYR A 72 7.89 9.46 -16.96
CA TYR A 72 6.81 10.42 -16.78
C TYR A 72 6.61 10.90 -15.33
N GLY A 73 7.55 10.61 -14.42
CA GLY A 73 7.43 11.02 -13.02
C GLY A 73 8.11 10.09 -12.03
N ILE A 74 7.55 9.99 -10.83
CA ILE A 74 8.06 9.17 -9.74
C ILE A 74 7.00 8.14 -9.38
N ASN A 75 7.37 6.86 -9.38
CA ASN A 75 6.60 5.81 -8.73
C ASN A 75 6.98 5.78 -7.26
N TYR A 76 5.98 5.65 -6.40
CA TYR A 76 6.17 5.42 -4.97
C TYR A 76 5.76 4.00 -4.64
N PHE A 77 6.66 3.25 -4.02
CA PHE A 77 6.39 1.94 -3.45
C PHE A 77 6.27 2.12 -1.95
N MET A 78 5.13 1.76 -1.35
CA MET A 78 4.90 1.98 0.07
C MET A 78 4.52 0.68 0.78
N ASN A 79 5.12 0.45 1.94
CA ASN A 79 4.67 -0.57 2.88
C ASN A 79 3.71 0.06 3.88
N VAL A 80 2.47 -0.43 3.90
CA VAL A 80 1.38 0.14 4.70
C VAL A 80 0.84 -0.91 5.65
N SER A 81 0.94 -0.64 6.95
CA SER A 81 0.25 -1.39 7.99
C SER A 81 -1.25 -1.08 7.94
N ILE A 82 -2.08 -2.12 8.03
CA ILE A 82 -3.55 -2.01 8.05
C ILE A 82 -4.16 -2.78 9.23
N GLY A 83 -3.34 -3.21 10.18
CA GLY A 83 -3.75 -4.00 11.33
C GLY A 83 -2.57 -4.77 11.92
N ASP A 84 -2.81 -5.46 13.03
CA ASP A 84 -1.76 -6.23 13.71
C ASP A 84 -1.19 -7.34 12.81
N GLY A 85 0.08 -7.21 12.44
CA GLY A 85 0.76 -8.11 11.51
C GLY A 85 0.24 -8.10 10.06
N LEU A 86 -0.61 -7.14 9.68
CA LEU A 86 -1.20 -7.04 8.34
C LEU A 86 -0.61 -5.86 7.58
N PHE A 87 0.03 -6.16 6.46
CA PHE A 87 0.67 -5.18 5.61
C PHE A 87 0.19 -5.30 4.16
N ILE A 88 0.10 -4.17 3.48
CA ILE A 88 -0.08 -4.09 2.04
C ILE A 88 1.09 -3.33 1.42
N HIS A 89 1.53 -3.78 0.25
CA HIS A 89 2.47 -3.04 -0.58
C HIS A 89 1.69 -2.39 -1.70
N ILE A 90 1.80 -1.07 -1.83
CA ILE A 90 1.15 -0.27 -2.87
C ILE A 90 2.19 0.41 -3.74
#